data_AF-A0A1B0DCV9-F1
#
_entry.id   AF-A0A1B0DCV9-F1
#
_cell.length_a   1.000
_cell.length_b   1.000
_cell.length_c   1.000
_cell.angle_alpha   90.00
_cell.angle_beta   90.00
_cell.angle_gamma   90.00
#
_symmetry.space_group_name_H-M   'P 1'
#
loop_
_entity.id
_entity.type
_entity.pdbx_description
1 polymer ?
#
loop_
_entity_poly.entity_id
_entity_poly.type
_entity_poly.pdbx_seq_one_letter_code
_entity_poly.pdbx_strand_id
1 'polypeptide(L)'
;MLESCLPRPEILSGYTSLLDGAIINSVVLQIDPEPQHHLVKLIGLDGVLLANARARNFDAIVRNLRNLYEEELCQRVLILPDCSVLGHSPETPQGLEQMKLLLILLLGAAVQCPNKELFIGRIKELDLETQHAIVELIKQVTDNQSLVLTNESMEQLTPDMMYNHLLRVTKERDQYHSNWITSFTIETEVAHNNGPQRINSMSPSSAATTNGPDSNHMVVELADLKSKLRKLRQELEEKSEAFMEVKEELEHKTSQYEKLRTESQEWYTEARRSSAYRDEVDVLRERAERADRLEVEVQKLREKLSDAEFYKTRVEELREDNRTLLETK
;
A
#
# COMPACT_ATOMS: atom_id res chain seq x y z
N MET A 1 8.43 -7.02 -13.76
CA MET A 1 7.24 -7.23 -12.90
C MET A 1 6.82 -5.96 -12.17
N LEU A 2 7.67 -5.32 -11.34
CA LEU A 2 7.29 -4.07 -10.66
C LEU A 2 6.81 -2.99 -11.64
N GLU A 3 7.55 -2.76 -12.73
CA GLU A 3 7.22 -1.78 -13.77
C GLU A 3 5.83 -1.99 -14.37
N SER A 4 5.49 -3.22 -14.75
CA SER A 4 4.16 -3.58 -15.27
C SER A 4 3.02 -3.42 -14.26
N CYS A 5 3.34 -3.30 -12.97
CA CYS A 5 2.37 -3.12 -11.90
C CYS A 5 2.13 -1.64 -11.54
N LEU A 6 2.92 -0.72 -12.08
CA LEU A 6 2.81 0.70 -11.76
C LEU A 6 1.89 1.43 -12.75
N PRO A 7 0.97 2.30 -12.27
CA PRO A 7 0.17 3.15 -13.16
C PRO A 7 1.00 4.20 -13.90
N ARG A 8 2.21 4.50 -13.40
CA ARG A 8 3.21 5.37 -14.01
C ARG A 8 4.58 4.70 -13.93
N PRO A 9 4.99 3.94 -14.95
CA PRO A 9 6.25 3.18 -14.92
C PRO A 9 7.48 4.10 -14.81
N GLU A 10 7.37 5.37 -15.21
CA GLU A 10 8.46 6.35 -15.20
C GLU A 10 8.97 6.67 -13.79
N ILE A 11 8.19 6.34 -12.74
CA ILE A 11 8.60 6.50 -11.34
C ILE A 11 9.72 5.52 -10.97
N LEU A 12 9.83 4.40 -11.69
CA LEU A 12 10.91 3.43 -11.52
C LEU A 12 12.14 3.85 -12.34
N SER A 13 12.90 4.82 -11.83
CA SER A 13 14.13 5.35 -12.43
C SER A 13 15.40 4.63 -11.92
N GLY A 14 15.35 3.30 -11.84
CA GLY A 14 16.45 2.45 -11.39
C GLY A 14 16.32 1.99 -9.93
N TYR A 15 17.42 1.50 -9.36
CA TYR A 15 17.43 0.86 -8.04
C TYR A 15 17.08 1.84 -6.90
N THR A 16 17.51 3.09 -7.01
CA THR A 16 17.31 4.13 -5.99
C THR A 16 15.83 4.42 -5.72
N SER A 17 14.96 4.22 -6.70
CA SER A 17 13.51 4.37 -6.57
C SER A 17 12.87 3.35 -5.60
N LEU A 18 13.57 2.24 -5.31
CA LEU A 18 13.09 1.19 -4.41
C LEU A 18 13.43 1.45 -2.93
N LEU A 19 14.36 2.36 -2.65
CA LEU A 19 14.97 2.50 -1.31
C LEU A 19 14.01 3.00 -0.23
N ASP A 20 12.92 3.66 -0.63
CA ASP A 20 11.92 4.18 0.28
C ASP A 20 10.80 3.16 0.57
N GLY A 21 10.80 2.03 -0.13
CA GLY A 21 9.79 0.96 -0.03
C GLY A 21 8.44 1.29 -0.67
N ALA A 22 8.20 2.53 -1.09
CA ALA A 22 6.91 2.99 -1.59
C ALA A 22 6.43 2.24 -2.86
N ILE A 23 7.32 2.04 -3.84
CA ILE A 23 7.00 1.28 -5.06
C ILE A 23 6.63 -0.16 -4.72
N ILE A 24 7.42 -0.80 -3.86
CA ILE A 24 7.20 -2.19 -3.43
C ILE A 24 5.86 -2.30 -2.70
N ASN A 25 5.58 -1.38 -1.78
CA ASN A 25 4.32 -1.34 -1.05
C ASN A 25 3.11 -1.10 -1.97
N SER A 26 3.26 -0.32 -3.05
CA SER A 26 2.18 -0.14 -4.04
C SER A 26 1.81 -1.44 -4.76
N VAL A 27 2.77 -2.36 -4.91
CA VAL A 27 2.51 -3.69 -5.45
C VAL A 27 1.94 -4.62 -4.37
N VAL A 28 2.43 -4.54 -3.12
CA VAL A 28 1.81 -5.26 -1.98
C VAL A 28 0.33 -4.92 -1.88
N LEU A 29 -0.07 -3.65 -2.03
CA LEU A 29 -1.47 -3.22 -1.99
C LEU A 29 -2.34 -3.77 -3.14
N GLN A 30 -1.73 -4.21 -4.25
CA GLN A 30 -2.47 -4.91 -5.32
C GLN A 30 -2.65 -6.41 -5.01
N ILE A 31 -1.81 -6.96 -4.14
CA ILE A 31 -1.84 -8.35 -3.69
C ILE A 31 -2.80 -8.48 -2.51
N ASP A 32 -2.64 -7.61 -1.52
CA ASP A 32 -3.45 -7.51 -0.30
C ASP A 32 -3.83 -6.03 -0.06
N PRO A 33 -5.10 -5.65 -0.31
CA PRO A 33 -5.54 -4.26 -0.18
C PRO A 33 -5.72 -3.79 1.27
N GLU A 34 -5.69 -4.68 2.27
CA GLU A 34 -5.94 -4.35 3.68
C GLU A 34 -4.72 -4.68 4.57
N PRO A 35 -3.55 -4.04 4.35
CA PRO A 35 -2.36 -4.32 5.12
C PRO A 35 -2.51 -3.92 6.58
N GLN A 36 -1.94 -4.71 7.49
CA GLN A 36 -1.96 -4.41 8.93
C GLN A 36 -0.90 -3.36 9.31
N HIS A 37 0.24 -3.36 8.63
CA HIS A 37 1.36 -2.45 8.88
C HIS A 37 1.47 -1.42 7.77
N HIS A 38 1.74 -0.16 8.13
CA HIS A 38 1.69 0.97 7.21
C HIS A 38 3.03 1.69 7.13
N LEU A 39 3.34 2.23 5.95
CA LEU A 39 4.56 3.02 5.75
C LEU A 39 4.48 4.38 6.46
N VAL A 40 5.63 4.88 6.86
CA VAL A 40 5.83 6.23 7.38
C VAL A 40 6.30 7.15 6.25
N LYS A 41 5.87 8.41 6.29
CA LYS A 41 6.31 9.45 5.35
C LYS A 41 7.77 9.82 5.60
N LEU A 42 8.55 9.97 4.53
CA LEU A 42 9.98 10.28 4.60
C LEU A 42 10.30 11.77 4.40
N ILE A 43 9.28 12.63 4.35
CA ILE A 43 9.41 14.05 4.00
C ILE A 43 10.25 14.77 5.07
N GLY A 44 11.32 15.45 4.62
CA GLY A 44 12.18 16.26 5.48
C GLY A 44 13.16 15.46 6.36
N LEU A 45 13.32 14.15 6.10
CA LEU A 45 14.30 13.32 6.81
C LEU A 45 15.61 13.19 6.01
N ASP A 46 16.73 13.19 6.72
CA ASP A 46 18.06 12.97 6.16
C ASP A 46 18.91 12.06 7.04
N GLY A 47 20.07 11.64 6.51
CA GLY A 47 21.08 10.84 7.21
C GLY A 47 20.50 9.61 7.94
N VAL A 48 20.80 9.51 9.22
CA VAL A 48 20.41 8.38 10.08
C VAL A 48 18.90 8.33 10.30
N LEU A 49 18.21 9.47 10.35
CA LEU A 49 16.75 9.51 10.53
C LEU A 49 16.03 8.95 9.30
N LEU A 50 16.50 9.30 8.10
CA LEU A 50 16.01 8.74 6.85
C LEU A 50 16.26 7.22 6.79
N ALA A 51 17.47 6.78 7.14
CA ALA A 51 17.82 5.35 7.16
C ALA A 51 16.92 4.55 8.11
N ASN A 52 16.67 5.07 9.32
CA ASN A 52 15.75 4.48 10.29
C ASN A 52 14.32 4.42 9.79
N ALA A 53 13.84 5.48 9.13
CA ALA A 53 12.50 5.52 8.57
C ALA A 53 12.34 4.55 7.39
N ARG A 54 13.36 4.41 6.53
CA ARG A 54 13.41 3.37 5.49
C ARG A 54 13.38 1.97 6.08
N ALA A 55 14.20 1.71 7.11
CA ALA A 55 14.20 0.41 7.79
C ALA A 55 12.81 0.06 8.35
N ARG A 56 12.10 1.03 8.95
CA ARG A 56 10.71 0.85 9.41
C ARG A 56 9.74 0.58 8.26
N ASN A 57 9.91 1.27 7.12
CA ASN A 57 9.08 1.02 5.94
C ASN A 57 9.28 -0.40 5.40
N PHE A 58 10.52 -0.87 5.29
CA PHE A 58 10.80 -2.25 4.89
C PHE A 58 10.28 -3.27 5.91
N ASP A 59 10.40 -3.01 7.22
CA ASP A 59 9.84 -3.86 8.27
C ASP A 59 8.32 -3.97 8.16
N ALA A 60 7.60 -2.87 7.88
CA ALA A 60 6.17 -2.91 7.62
C ALA A 60 5.82 -3.80 6.41
N ILE A 61 6.53 -3.65 5.30
CA ILE A 61 6.35 -4.48 4.09
C ILE A 61 6.59 -5.95 4.39
N VAL A 62 7.72 -6.26 5.04
CA VAL A 62 8.12 -7.64 5.37
C VAL A 62 7.12 -8.29 6.31
N ARG A 63 6.57 -7.55 7.30
CA ARG A 63 5.53 -8.07 8.19
C ARG A 63 4.23 -8.35 7.46
N ASN A 64 3.80 -7.47 6.56
CA ASN A 64 2.60 -7.71 5.77
C ASN A 64 2.77 -8.93 4.87
N LEU A 65 3.91 -9.05 4.17
CA LEU A 65 4.20 -10.24 3.36
C LEU A 65 4.24 -11.50 4.21
N ARG A 66 4.91 -11.49 5.36
CA ARG A 66 4.94 -12.64 6.27
C ARG A 66 3.54 -13.05 6.71
N ASN A 67 2.72 -12.08 7.13
CA ASN A 67 1.34 -12.36 7.56
C ASN A 67 0.51 -12.94 6.41
N LEU A 68 0.66 -12.43 5.18
CA LEU A 68 0.01 -13.01 4.00
C LEU A 68 0.43 -14.47 3.76
N TYR A 69 1.74 -14.77 3.83
CA TYR A 69 2.21 -16.15 3.69
C TYR A 69 1.67 -17.07 4.80
N GLU A 70 1.71 -16.62 6.05
CA GLU A 70 1.38 -17.45 7.20
C GLU A 70 -0.14 -17.64 7.40
N GLU A 71 -0.92 -16.57 7.31
CA GLU A 71 -2.34 -16.57 7.62
C GLU A 71 -3.21 -16.91 6.41
N GLU A 72 -2.88 -16.37 5.22
CA GLU A 72 -3.71 -16.56 4.03
C GLU A 72 -3.23 -17.74 3.17
N LEU A 73 -1.92 -17.87 2.96
CA LEU A 73 -1.36 -18.95 2.15
C LEU A 73 -1.10 -20.24 2.94
N CYS A 74 -1.18 -20.20 4.28
CA CYS A 74 -0.83 -21.31 5.17
C CYS A 74 0.61 -21.84 4.95
N GLN A 75 1.57 -20.96 4.73
CA GLN A 75 2.97 -21.27 4.45
C GLN A 75 3.90 -20.60 5.49
N ARG A 76 5.03 -21.23 5.81
CA ARG A 76 6.03 -20.68 6.73
C ARG A 76 7.17 -20.05 5.96
N VAL A 77 7.36 -18.74 6.10
CA VAL A 77 8.56 -18.06 5.57
C VAL A 77 9.76 -18.38 6.48
N LEU A 78 10.81 -18.98 5.93
CA LEU A 78 12.00 -19.39 6.66
C LEU A 78 13.08 -18.32 6.75
N ILE A 79 13.15 -17.42 5.76
CA ILE A 79 14.15 -16.35 5.70
C ILE A 79 13.44 -15.04 5.37
N LEU A 80 13.64 -14.03 6.21
CA LEU A 80 13.11 -12.68 6.00
C LEU A 80 14.24 -11.71 5.63
N PRO A 81 13.96 -10.67 4.82
CA PRO A 81 14.93 -9.63 4.51
C PRO A 81 15.36 -8.85 5.76
N ASP A 82 16.66 -8.58 5.88
CA ASP A 82 17.20 -7.70 6.92
C ASP A 82 16.85 -6.24 6.61
N CYS A 83 15.81 -5.76 7.29
CA CYS A 83 15.29 -4.41 7.12
C CYS A 83 16.26 -3.32 7.60
N SER A 84 17.18 -3.66 8.53
CA SER A 84 18.21 -2.72 8.97
C SER A 84 19.20 -2.44 7.83
N VAL A 85 19.65 -3.50 7.15
CA VAL A 85 20.53 -3.39 5.98
C VAL A 85 19.83 -2.63 4.85
N LEU A 86 18.56 -2.94 4.57
CA LEU A 86 17.78 -2.23 3.55
C LEU A 86 17.59 -0.74 3.85
N GLY A 87 17.50 -0.35 5.13
CA GLY A 87 17.40 1.05 5.52
C GLY A 87 18.74 1.80 5.49
N HIS A 88 19.81 1.17 5.99
CA HIS A 88 21.08 1.84 6.29
C HIS A 88 22.14 1.70 5.19
N SER A 89 22.14 0.58 4.47
CA SER A 89 23.18 0.26 3.49
C SER A 89 22.64 -0.48 2.25
N PRO A 90 21.54 -0.03 1.64
CA PRO A 90 20.85 -0.77 0.59
C PRO A 90 21.65 -0.95 -0.70
N GLU A 91 22.65 -0.12 -0.95
CA GLU A 91 23.48 -0.17 -2.17
C GLU A 91 24.68 -1.11 -2.03
N THR A 92 24.94 -1.64 -0.83
CA THR A 92 25.99 -2.64 -0.61
C THR A 92 25.62 -3.98 -1.25
N PRO A 93 26.58 -4.88 -1.54
CA PRO A 93 26.27 -6.23 -2.03
C PRO A 93 25.27 -6.96 -1.13
N GLN A 94 25.42 -6.84 0.19
CA GLN A 94 24.49 -7.39 1.16
C GLN A 94 23.09 -6.75 1.02
N GLY A 95 23.00 -5.43 0.87
CA GLY A 95 21.74 -4.73 0.64
C GLY A 95 21.03 -5.16 -0.63
N LEU A 96 21.77 -5.39 -1.72
CA LEU A 96 21.23 -5.94 -2.96
C LEU A 96 20.68 -7.36 -2.78
N GLU A 97 21.35 -8.20 -2.00
CA GLU A 97 20.86 -9.55 -1.66
C GLU A 97 19.57 -9.48 -0.84
N GLN A 98 19.48 -8.58 0.15
CA GLN A 98 18.26 -8.39 0.94
C GLN A 98 17.11 -7.86 0.07
N MET A 99 17.38 -6.94 -0.85
CA MET A 99 16.35 -6.42 -1.76
C MET A 99 15.89 -7.52 -2.71
N LYS A 100 16.81 -8.32 -3.25
CA LYS A 100 16.49 -9.47 -4.07
C LYS A 100 15.59 -10.46 -3.32
N LEU A 101 15.92 -10.79 -2.06
CA LEU A 101 15.09 -11.66 -1.23
C LEU A 101 13.68 -11.07 -1.03
N LEU A 102 13.56 -9.78 -0.73
CA LEU A 102 12.27 -9.10 -0.59
C LEU A 102 11.43 -9.20 -1.88
N LEU A 103 12.06 -8.94 -3.03
CA LEU A 103 11.38 -9.00 -4.33
C LEU A 103 10.98 -10.43 -4.73
N ILE A 104 11.76 -11.43 -4.34
CA ILE A 104 11.43 -12.85 -4.53
C ILE A 104 10.19 -13.22 -3.70
N LEU A 105 10.14 -12.84 -2.43
CA LEU A 105 8.98 -13.06 -1.57
C LEU A 105 7.73 -12.35 -2.10
N LEU A 106 7.86 -11.10 -2.55
CA LEU A 106 6.77 -10.35 -3.19
C LEU A 106 6.26 -11.06 -4.44
N LEU A 107 7.16 -11.55 -5.30
CA LEU A 107 6.81 -12.24 -6.53
C LEU A 107 6.06 -13.55 -6.24
N GLY A 108 6.52 -14.34 -5.26
CA GLY A 108 5.83 -15.55 -4.82
C GLY A 108 4.43 -15.26 -4.27
N ALA A 109 4.27 -14.17 -3.52
CA ALA A 109 2.96 -13.74 -3.02
C ALA A 109 2.05 -13.31 -4.18
N ALA A 110 2.58 -12.55 -5.14
CA ALA A 110 1.82 -12.05 -6.29
C ALA A 110 1.24 -13.17 -7.17
N VAL A 111 1.95 -14.28 -7.34
CA VAL A 111 1.48 -15.42 -8.15
C VAL A 111 0.62 -16.42 -7.38
N GLN A 112 0.46 -16.22 -6.06
CA GLN A 112 -0.35 -17.07 -5.20
C GLN A 112 -1.59 -16.35 -4.63
N CYS A 113 -1.70 -15.03 -4.80
CA CYS A 113 -2.82 -14.25 -4.28
C CYS A 113 -4.14 -14.44 -5.08
N PRO A 114 -5.29 -13.97 -4.57
CA PRO A 114 -6.58 -14.09 -5.26
C PRO A 114 -6.57 -13.50 -6.68
N ASN A 115 -5.79 -12.43 -6.91
CA ASN A 115 -5.67 -11.74 -8.20
C ASN A 115 -4.46 -12.23 -9.03
N LYS A 116 -3.93 -13.43 -8.77
CA LYS A 116 -2.72 -13.96 -9.42
C LYS A 116 -2.74 -13.93 -10.95
N GLU A 117 -3.89 -14.13 -11.57
CA GLU A 117 -4.01 -14.14 -13.05
C GLU A 117 -3.59 -12.81 -13.67
N LEU A 118 -3.80 -11.69 -12.98
CA LEU A 118 -3.36 -10.38 -13.43
C LEU A 118 -1.82 -10.27 -13.41
N PHE A 119 -1.17 -10.78 -12.36
CA PHE A 119 0.29 -10.79 -12.28
C PHE A 119 0.91 -11.78 -13.28
N ILE A 120 0.32 -12.97 -13.43
CA ILE A 120 0.75 -13.97 -14.41
C ILE A 120 0.59 -13.43 -15.83
N GLY A 121 -0.52 -12.74 -16.13
CA GLY A 121 -0.74 -12.05 -17.40
C GLY A 121 0.37 -11.05 -17.72
N ARG A 122 0.69 -10.16 -16.77
CA ARG A 122 1.79 -9.20 -16.90
C ARG A 122 3.15 -9.86 -17.11
N ILE A 123 3.43 -11.00 -16.45
CA ILE A 123 4.67 -11.75 -16.66
C ILE A 123 4.73 -12.30 -18.09
N LYS A 124 3.62 -12.83 -18.61
CA LYS A 124 3.53 -13.40 -19.98
C LYS A 124 3.73 -12.38 -21.10
N GLU A 125 3.58 -11.09 -20.81
CA GLU A 125 3.82 -10.00 -21.76
C GLU A 125 5.30 -9.61 -21.88
N LEU A 126 6.16 -10.08 -20.96
CA LEU A 126 7.60 -9.81 -20.98
C LEU A 126 8.31 -10.62 -22.08
N ASP A 127 9.57 -10.31 -22.38
CA ASP A 127 10.36 -11.13 -23.27
C ASP A 127 10.65 -12.52 -22.66
N LEU A 128 10.93 -13.51 -23.51
CA LEU A 128 11.10 -14.89 -23.08
C LEU A 128 12.24 -15.05 -22.08
N GLU A 129 13.36 -14.35 -22.23
CA GLU A 129 14.50 -14.50 -21.33
C GLU A 129 14.12 -14.05 -19.91
N THR A 130 13.48 -12.88 -19.81
CA THR A 130 12.96 -12.35 -18.55
C THR A 130 11.88 -13.25 -17.95
N GLN A 131 10.99 -13.81 -18.76
CA GLN A 131 9.97 -14.76 -18.30
C GLN A 131 10.61 -15.98 -17.61
N HIS A 132 11.57 -16.63 -18.28
CA HIS A 132 12.26 -17.80 -17.71
C HIS A 132 12.98 -17.45 -16.41
N ALA A 133 13.66 -16.30 -16.35
CA ALA A 133 14.33 -15.85 -15.13
C ALA A 133 13.34 -15.64 -13.98
N ILE A 134 12.19 -15.01 -14.24
CA ILE A 134 11.12 -14.80 -13.24
C ILE A 134 10.54 -16.13 -12.77
N VAL A 135 10.32 -17.10 -13.67
CA VAL A 135 9.84 -18.43 -13.30
C VAL A 135 10.82 -19.14 -12.35
N GLU A 136 12.13 -19.05 -12.59
CA GLU A 136 13.13 -19.60 -11.68
C GLU A 136 13.16 -18.90 -10.31
N LEU A 137 12.82 -17.61 -10.24
CA LEU A 137 12.64 -16.90 -8.97
C LEU A 137 11.36 -17.33 -8.24
N ILE A 138 10.25 -17.56 -8.96
CA ILE A 138 8.99 -18.08 -8.38
C ILE A 138 9.22 -19.45 -7.76
N LYS A 139 9.89 -20.36 -8.48
CA LYS A 139 10.21 -21.71 -7.98
C LYS A 139 10.98 -21.67 -6.66
N GLN A 140 11.80 -20.64 -6.42
CA GLN A 140 12.54 -20.50 -5.16
C GLN A 140 11.65 -20.33 -3.92
N VAL A 141 10.40 -19.87 -4.10
CA VAL A 141 9.45 -19.62 -3.02
C VAL A 141 8.22 -20.52 -3.07
N THR A 142 7.92 -21.16 -4.20
CA THR A 142 6.78 -22.09 -4.32
C THR A 142 7.19 -23.55 -4.22
N ASP A 143 8.31 -23.92 -4.82
CA ASP A 143 8.70 -25.33 -5.03
C ASP A 143 9.93 -25.69 -4.18
N ASN A 144 10.83 -24.73 -3.98
CA ASN A 144 12.04 -24.92 -3.20
C ASN A 144 11.78 -24.63 -1.71
N GLN A 145 11.90 -25.68 -0.88
CA GLN A 145 11.73 -25.64 0.58
C GLN A 145 12.82 -24.83 1.33
N SER A 146 13.57 -23.97 0.64
CA SER A 146 14.72 -23.25 1.20
C SER A 146 14.36 -21.90 1.82
N LEU A 147 13.37 -21.21 1.23
CA LEU A 147 12.91 -19.86 1.61
C LEU A 147 11.52 -19.89 2.26
N VAL A 148 10.63 -20.75 1.76
CA VAL A 148 9.26 -20.90 2.25
C VAL A 148 8.95 -22.39 2.33
N LEU A 149 8.32 -22.82 3.44
CA LEU A 149 7.78 -24.17 3.60
C LEU A 149 6.28 -24.14 3.41
N THR A 150 5.77 -25.01 2.55
CA THR A 150 4.34 -25.26 2.41
C THR A 150 3.94 -26.48 3.25
N ASN A 151 2.71 -26.53 3.75
CA ASN A 151 2.25 -27.71 4.52
C ASN A 151 2.34 -29.01 3.70
N GLU A 152 2.12 -28.93 2.39
CA GLU A 152 2.21 -30.07 1.46
C GLU A 152 3.66 -30.55 1.26
N SER A 153 4.64 -29.65 1.46
CA SER A 153 6.07 -29.98 1.31
C SER A 153 6.66 -30.75 2.50
N MET A 154 5.88 -30.96 3.58
CA MET A 154 6.38 -31.68 4.77
C MET A 154 6.87 -33.09 4.45
N GLU A 155 6.21 -33.79 3.52
CA GLU A 155 6.60 -35.15 3.12
C GLU A 155 7.86 -35.18 2.24
N GLN A 156 8.21 -34.05 1.64
CA GLN A 156 9.34 -33.89 0.74
C GLN A 156 10.61 -33.42 1.48
N LEU A 157 10.50 -33.05 2.76
CA LEU A 157 11.63 -32.64 3.59
C LEU A 157 12.51 -33.84 3.93
N THR A 158 13.68 -33.91 3.31
CA THR A 158 14.68 -34.91 3.67
C THR A 158 15.34 -34.59 5.02
N PRO A 159 15.83 -35.59 5.77
CA PRO A 159 16.57 -35.35 7.02
C PRO A 159 17.74 -34.38 6.85
N ASP A 160 18.45 -34.43 5.73
CA ASP A 160 19.55 -33.52 5.41
C ASP A 160 19.07 -32.08 5.25
N MET A 161 17.93 -31.85 4.60
CA MET A 161 17.34 -30.51 4.48
C MET A 161 16.93 -29.97 5.84
N MET A 162 16.25 -30.78 6.66
CA MET A 162 15.87 -30.39 8.02
C MET A 162 17.11 -30.06 8.88
N TYR A 163 18.16 -30.87 8.80
CA TYR A 163 19.42 -30.62 9.49
C TYR A 163 20.06 -29.30 9.05
N ASN A 164 20.09 -29.02 7.75
CA ASN A 164 20.62 -27.77 7.21
C ASN A 164 19.79 -26.55 7.68
N HIS A 165 18.46 -26.67 7.75
CA HIS A 165 17.61 -25.62 8.32
C HIS A 165 17.90 -25.39 9.81
N LEU A 166 17.99 -26.44 10.61
CA LEU A 166 18.34 -26.34 12.03
C LEU A 166 19.71 -25.69 12.23
N LEU A 167 20.71 -26.09 11.44
CA LEU A 167 22.05 -25.51 11.49
C LEU A 167 22.03 -24.02 11.13
N ARG A 168 21.26 -23.62 10.10
CA ARG A 168 21.09 -22.22 9.71
C ARG A 168 20.44 -21.41 10.83
N VAL A 169 19.28 -21.86 11.34
CA VAL A 169 18.53 -21.17 12.40
C VAL A 169 19.39 -21.04 13.68
N THR A 170 20.20 -22.05 14.00
CA THR A 170 21.13 -21.99 15.14
C THR A 170 22.18 -20.90 14.94
N LYS A 171 22.78 -20.83 13.76
CA LYS A 171 23.77 -19.78 13.42
C LYS A 171 23.16 -18.39 13.44
N GLU A 172 21.98 -18.22 12.85
CA GLU A 172 21.25 -16.94 12.82
C GLU A 172 20.90 -16.50 14.24
N ARG A 173 20.36 -17.40 15.07
CA ARG A 173 20.08 -17.13 16.49
C ARG A 173 21.33 -16.66 17.23
N ASP A 174 22.46 -17.34 17.07
CA ASP A 174 23.71 -16.99 17.74
C ASP A 174 24.24 -15.63 17.25
N GLN A 175 24.09 -15.34 15.96
CA GLN A 175 24.43 -14.05 15.37
C GLN A 175 23.53 -12.92 15.91
N TYR A 176 22.22 -13.12 15.97
CA TYR A 176 21.29 -12.14 16.55
C TYR A 176 21.57 -11.90 18.03
N HIS A 177 21.85 -12.96 18.79
CA HIS A 177 22.22 -12.84 20.19
C HIS A 177 23.53 -12.06 20.38
N SER A 178 24.54 -12.34 19.56
CA SER A 178 25.80 -11.59 19.55
C SER A 178 25.58 -10.11 19.21
N ASN A 179 24.80 -9.81 18.18
CA ASN A 179 24.47 -8.45 17.77
C ASN A 179 23.69 -7.71 18.87
N TRP A 180 22.73 -8.38 19.51
CA TRP A 180 21.94 -7.82 20.61
C TRP A 180 22.81 -7.49 21.84
N ILE A 181 23.72 -8.38 22.24
CA ILE A 181 24.70 -8.10 23.30
C ILE A 181 25.58 -6.90 22.92
N THR A 182 26.04 -6.86 21.67
CA THR A 182 26.91 -5.78 21.17
C THR A 182 26.18 -4.43 21.19
N SER A 183 24.92 -4.37 20.75
CA SER A 183 24.13 -3.13 20.83
C SER A 183 23.91 -2.68 22.27
N PHE A 184 23.61 -3.60 23.18
CA PHE A 184 23.37 -3.29 24.60
C PHE A 184 24.65 -2.80 25.31
N THR A 185 25.80 -3.38 24.98
CA THR A 185 27.10 -2.96 25.52
C THR A 185 27.53 -1.60 24.98
N ILE A 186 27.35 -1.33 23.68
CA ILE A 186 27.64 -0.02 23.09
C ILE A 186 26.74 1.07 23.70
N GLU A 187 25.44 0.83 23.87
CA GLU A 187 24.53 1.79 24.53
C GLU A 187 24.97 2.11 25.97
N THR A 188 25.48 1.10 26.68
CA THR A 188 26.00 1.25 28.05
C THR A 188 27.34 2.00 28.09
N GLU A 189 28.23 1.79 27.11
CA GLU A 189 29.52 2.48 27.01
C GLU A 189 29.38 3.94 26.56
N VAL A 190 28.47 4.26 25.65
CA VAL A 190 28.19 5.65 25.24
C VAL A 190 27.59 6.46 26.40
N ALA A 191 26.81 5.82 27.27
CA ALA A 191 26.34 6.42 28.52
C ALA A 191 27.47 6.60 29.56
N HIS A 192 28.47 5.72 29.59
CA HIS A 192 29.63 5.80 30.50
C HIS A 192 30.74 6.76 30.01
N ASN A 193 30.94 6.92 28.71
CA ASN A 193 32.01 7.75 28.12
C ASN A 193 31.67 9.25 28.05
N ASN A 194 30.42 9.66 28.31
CA ASN A 194 30.03 11.06 28.51
C ASN A 194 30.09 11.51 29.99
N GLY A 195 30.67 10.69 30.88
CA GLY A 195 31.08 11.07 32.24
C GLY A 195 32.60 11.26 32.33
N PRO A 196 33.12 12.19 33.17
CA PRO A 196 34.55 12.44 33.24
C PRO A 196 35.27 11.18 33.75
N GLN A 197 36.32 10.79 33.02
CA GLN A 197 37.09 9.57 33.21
C GLN A 197 37.53 9.36 34.67
N ARG A 198 37.13 8.22 35.24
CA ARG A 198 37.76 7.70 36.45
C ARG A 198 39.03 6.94 36.06
N ILE A 199 40.18 7.55 36.32
CA ILE A 199 41.46 6.87 36.29
C ILE A 199 41.65 6.17 37.64
N ASN A 200 41.75 4.84 37.60
CA ASN A 200 42.19 4.00 38.71
C ASN A 200 43.62 4.38 39.13
N SER A 201 43.86 4.55 40.44
CA SER A 201 45.15 4.20 41.07
C SER A 201 44.97 3.90 42.56
N MET A 202 45.89 3.09 43.07
CA MET A 202 45.73 2.24 44.25
C MET A 202 46.00 2.93 45.60
N SER A 203 45.36 2.40 46.66
CA SER A 203 45.95 1.94 47.94
C SER A 203 45.14 2.36 49.18
N PRO A 204 45.14 1.55 50.27
CA PRO A 204 44.32 1.79 51.45
C PRO A 204 45.11 2.54 52.52
N SER A 205 44.58 3.63 53.07
CA SER A 205 45.02 4.18 54.36
C SER A 205 44.05 5.21 54.94
N SER A 206 43.56 4.90 56.14
CA SER A 206 43.46 5.79 57.29
C SER A 206 42.45 6.95 57.30
N ALA A 207 41.59 6.89 58.32
CA ALA A 207 40.70 7.93 58.77
C ALA A 207 41.42 9.26 59.08
N ALA A 208 40.83 10.39 58.68
CA ALA A 208 40.67 11.60 59.50
C ALA A 208 39.85 12.67 58.75
N THR A 209 38.89 13.24 59.46
CA THR A 209 38.08 14.41 59.11
C THR A 209 38.91 15.62 58.70
N THR A 210 38.77 16.09 57.46
CA THR A 210 39.10 17.47 57.04
C THR A 210 38.15 17.90 55.91
N ASN A 211 37.67 19.15 55.96
CA ASN A 211 37.01 19.80 54.83
C ASN A 211 38.03 19.94 53.68
N GLY A 212 38.05 18.96 52.77
CA GLY A 212 38.92 18.93 51.60
C GLY A 212 38.29 19.54 50.35
N PRO A 213 39.10 19.87 49.32
CA PRO A 213 38.64 20.40 48.03
C PRO A 213 37.60 19.51 47.33
N ASP A 214 37.52 18.23 47.70
CA ASP A 214 36.53 17.26 47.23
C ASP A 214 35.09 17.58 47.68
N SER A 215 34.90 18.22 48.84
CA SER A 215 33.57 18.64 49.30
C SER A 215 32.99 19.74 48.40
N ASN A 216 33.84 20.69 48.00
CA ASN A 216 33.46 21.75 47.06
C ASN A 216 33.22 21.19 45.66
N HIS A 217 33.98 20.19 45.23
CA HIS A 217 33.77 19.49 43.96
C HIS A 217 32.40 18.79 43.91
N MET A 218 32.01 18.08 44.98
CA MET A 218 30.70 17.44 45.09
C MET A 218 29.54 18.45 45.10
N VAL A 219 29.71 19.61 45.72
CA VAL A 219 28.71 20.69 45.70
C VAL A 219 28.52 21.25 44.28
N VAL A 220 29.60 21.41 43.53
CA VAL A 220 29.55 21.85 42.12
C VAL A 220 28.88 20.80 41.25
N GLU A 221 29.23 19.52 41.40
CA GLU A 221 28.58 18.43 40.66
C GLU A 221 27.09 18.34 40.95
N LEU A 222 26.68 18.50 42.21
CA LEU A 222 25.27 18.52 42.60
C LEU A 222 24.56 19.73 41.97
N ALA A 223 25.19 20.89 41.95
CA ALA A 223 24.65 22.08 41.28
C ALA A 223 24.50 21.86 39.76
N ASP A 224 25.46 21.22 39.11
CA ASP A 224 25.43 20.88 37.69
C ASP A 224 24.33 19.86 37.38
N LEU A 225 24.22 18.79 38.16
CA LEU A 225 23.13 17.81 38.03
C LEU A 225 21.76 18.45 38.26
N LYS A 226 21.64 19.36 39.24
CA LYS A 226 20.43 20.12 39.49
C LYS A 226 20.10 21.08 38.34
N SER A 227 21.10 21.66 37.69
CA SER A 227 20.91 22.50 36.49
C SER A 227 20.45 21.67 35.29
N LYS A 228 21.04 20.48 35.08
CA LYS A 228 20.64 19.53 34.04
C LYS A 228 19.20 19.05 34.25
N LEU A 229 18.82 18.73 35.49
CA LEU A 229 17.45 18.36 35.83
C LEU A 229 16.44 19.47 35.51
N ARG A 230 16.79 20.74 35.73
CA ARG A 230 15.93 21.87 35.36
C ARG A 230 15.79 22.01 33.84
N LYS A 231 16.90 21.88 33.10
CA LYS A 231 16.88 21.91 31.62
C LYS A 231 16.00 20.80 31.05
N LEU A 232 16.18 19.57 31.52
CA LEU A 232 15.36 18.43 31.08
C LEU A 232 13.87 18.61 31.40
N ARG A 233 13.54 19.24 32.53
CA ARG A 233 12.13 19.58 32.85
C ARG A 233 11.56 20.62 31.90
N GLN A 234 12.34 21.66 31.57
CA GLN A 234 11.93 22.67 30.62
C GLN A 234 11.76 22.07 29.21
N GLU A 235 12.72 21.26 28.75
CA GLU A 235 12.62 20.55 27.47
C GLU A 235 11.40 19.63 27.43
N LEU A 236 11.08 18.95 28.53
CA LEU A 236 9.87 18.12 28.63
C LEU A 236 8.59 18.96 28.50
N GLU A 237 8.56 20.15 29.12
CA GLU A 237 7.42 21.06 29.06
C GLU A 237 7.24 21.63 27.65
N GLU A 238 8.31 22.12 27.02
CA GLU A 238 8.32 22.58 25.62
C GLU A 238 7.88 21.47 24.64
N LYS A 239 8.33 20.22 24.85
CA LYS A 239 7.89 19.08 24.05
C LYS A 239 6.43 18.72 24.30
N SER A 240 5.93 18.91 25.52
CA SER A 240 4.53 18.65 25.86
C SER A 240 3.61 19.69 25.22
N GLU A 241 4.01 20.97 25.20
CA GLU A 241 3.29 22.04 24.50
C GLU A 241 3.27 21.80 22.98
N ALA A 242 4.43 21.54 22.37
CA ALA A 242 4.50 21.23 20.93
C ALA A 242 3.67 19.98 20.56
N PHE A 243 3.63 18.97 21.43
CA PHE A 243 2.78 17.80 21.22
C PHE A 243 1.29 18.16 21.23
N MET A 244 0.86 19.04 22.14
CA MET A 244 -0.52 19.51 22.20
C MET A 244 -0.91 20.29 20.94
N GLU A 245 -0.05 21.18 20.45
CA GLU A 245 -0.28 21.93 19.20
C GLU A 245 -0.47 20.98 18.00
N VAL A 246 0.45 20.03 17.81
CA VAL A 246 0.36 19.05 16.72
C VAL A 246 -0.88 18.18 16.83
N LYS A 247 -1.29 17.83 18.06
CA LYS A 247 -2.51 17.06 18.30
C LYS A 247 -3.76 17.85 17.90
N GLU A 248 -3.84 19.13 18.24
CA GLU A 248 -4.95 20.01 17.84
C GLU A 248 -4.99 20.22 16.32
N GLU A 249 -3.83 20.39 15.67
CA GLU A 249 -3.74 20.45 14.21
C GLU A 249 -4.24 19.15 13.55
N LEU A 250 -3.88 18.00 14.11
CA LEU A 250 -4.33 16.70 13.63
C LEU A 250 -5.85 16.54 13.77
N GLU A 251 -6.43 16.91 14.91
CA GLU A 251 -7.87 16.88 15.15
C GLU A 251 -8.59 17.81 14.16
N HIS A 252 -8.06 19.00 13.92
CA HIS A 252 -8.60 19.94 12.95
C HIS A 252 -8.55 19.39 11.51
N LYS A 253 -7.43 18.80 11.10
CA LYS A 253 -7.28 18.18 9.77
C LYS A 253 -8.17 16.96 9.60
N THR A 254 -8.36 16.18 10.65
CA THR A 254 -9.28 15.02 10.65
C THR A 254 -10.71 15.48 10.41
N SER A 255 -11.17 16.54 11.10
CA SER A 255 -12.50 17.12 10.87
C SER A 255 -12.67 17.66 9.44
N GLN A 256 -11.65 18.31 8.88
CA GLN A 256 -11.70 18.76 7.47
C GLN A 256 -11.78 17.59 6.49
N TYR A 257 -11.02 16.52 6.73
CA TYR A 257 -11.05 15.32 5.91
C TYR A 257 -12.42 14.65 5.92
N GLU A 258 -13.05 14.53 7.09
CA GLU A 258 -14.40 13.97 7.22
C GLU A 258 -15.43 14.78 6.43
N LYS A 259 -15.37 16.11 6.51
CA LYS A 259 -16.25 17.01 5.72
C LYS A 259 -16.07 16.82 4.22
N LEU A 260 -14.82 16.80 3.74
CA LEU A 260 -14.53 16.57 2.33
C LEU A 260 -14.97 15.18 1.87
N ARG A 261 -14.82 14.17 2.73
CA ARG A 261 -15.28 12.81 2.45
C ARG A 261 -16.80 12.74 2.32
N THR A 262 -17.55 13.41 3.19
CA THR A 262 -19.02 13.48 3.10
C THR A 262 -19.47 14.22 1.85
N GLU A 263 -18.85 15.37 1.54
CA GLU A 263 -19.15 16.13 0.32
C GLU A 263 -18.85 15.30 -0.93
N SER A 264 -17.72 14.61 -0.99
CA SER A 264 -17.38 13.73 -2.11
C SER A 264 -18.41 12.62 -2.31
N GLN A 265 -18.96 12.06 -1.23
CA GLN A 265 -20.00 11.05 -1.31
C GLN A 265 -21.31 11.65 -1.85
N GLU A 266 -21.67 12.85 -1.41
CA GLU A 266 -22.85 13.58 -1.92
C GLU A 266 -22.71 13.86 -3.42
N TRP A 267 -21.56 14.39 -3.86
CA TRP A 267 -21.27 14.62 -5.29
C TRP A 267 -21.40 13.34 -6.11
N TYR A 268 -20.93 12.20 -5.58
CA TYR A 268 -21.04 10.92 -6.27
C TYR A 268 -22.50 10.44 -6.37
N THR A 269 -23.31 10.65 -5.33
CA THR A 269 -24.75 10.36 -5.40
C THR A 269 -25.48 11.27 -6.39
N GLU A 270 -25.11 12.55 -6.44
CA GLU A 270 -25.69 13.51 -7.37
C GLU A 270 -25.32 13.18 -8.82
N ALA A 271 -24.07 12.79 -9.08
CA ALA A 271 -23.64 12.33 -10.40
C ALA A 271 -24.43 11.10 -10.88
N ARG A 272 -24.75 10.16 -9.98
CA ARG A 272 -25.62 9.01 -10.28
C ARG A 272 -27.04 9.43 -10.63
N ARG A 273 -27.64 10.35 -9.86
CA ARG A 273 -28.97 10.92 -10.16
C ARG A 273 -28.98 11.62 -11.52
N SER A 274 -27.97 12.44 -11.79
CA SER A 274 -27.81 13.12 -13.08
C SER A 274 -27.72 12.14 -14.24
N SER A 275 -27.04 11.00 -14.07
CA SER A 275 -27.00 9.96 -15.11
C SER A 275 -28.38 9.33 -15.35
N ALA A 276 -29.11 9.00 -14.28
CA ALA A 276 -30.47 8.47 -14.42
C ALA A 276 -31.41 9.45 -15.13
N TYR A 277 -31.31 10.76 -14.84
CA TYR A 277 -32.08 11.77 -15.54
C TYR A 277 -31.71 11.89 -17.03
N ARG A 278 -30.46 11.64 -17.41
CA ARG A 278 -30.10 11.56 -18.84
C ARG A 278 -30.79 10.40 -19.53
N ASP A 279 -30.80 9.23 -18.91
CA ASP A 279 -31.49 8.05 -19.45
C ASP A 279 -33.00 8.30 -19.60
N GLU A 280 -33.63 8.96 -18.62
CA GLU A 280 -35.05 9.36 -18.70
C GLU A 280 -35.30 10.34 -19.85
N VAL A 281 -34.43 11.33 -20.05
CA VAL A 281 -34.52 12.29 -21.16
C VAL A 281 -34.41 11.58 -22.51
N ASP A 282 -33.51 10.61 -22.65
CA ASP A 282 -33.34 9.87 -23.90
C ASP A 282 -34.56 9.00 -24.21
N VAL A 283 -35.16 8.34 -23.21
CA VAL A 283 -36.44 7.62 -23.36
C VAL A 283 -37.56 8.57 -23.81
N LEU A 284 -37.64 9.77 -23.22
CA LEU A 284 -38.64 10.76 -23.61
C LEU A 284 -38.43 11.26 -25.05
N ARG A 285 -37.19 11.44 -25.50
CA ARG A 285 -36.87 11.80 -26.89
C ARG A 285 -37.33 10.73 -27.86
N GLU A 286 -37.02 9.45 -27.63
CA GLU A 286 -37.47 8.36 -28.49
C GLU A 286 -39.01 8.27 -28.57
N ARG A 287 -39.69 8.52 -27.44
CA ARG A 287 -41.16 8.57 -27.39
C ARG A 287 -41.71 9.75 -28.19
N ALA A 288 -41.09 10.92 -28.11
CA ALA A 288 -41.48 12.09 -28.89
C ALA A 288 -41.31 11.83 -30.39
N GLU A 289 -40.16 11.32 -30.83
CA GLU A 289 -39.94 10.97 -32.24
C GLU A 289 -40.93 9.93 -32.76
N ARG A 290 -41.32 8.96 -31.92
CA ARG A 290 -42.35 7.99 -32.28
C ARG A 290 -43.72 8.65 -32.42
N ALA A 291 -44.07 9.58 -31.55
CA ALA A 291 -45.30 10.35 -31.65
C ALA A 291 -45.34 11.16 -32.96
N ASP A 292 -44.25 11.87 -33.29
CA ASP A 292 -44.14 12.65 -34.54
C ASP A 292 -44.36 11.76 -35.79
N ARG A 293 -43.77 10.55 -35.81
CA ARG A 293 -43.98 9.57 -36.90
C ARG A 293 -45.43 9.13 -37.02
N LEU A 294 -46.07 8.83 -35.89
CA LEU A 294 -47.48 8.43 -35.86
C LEU A 294 -48.40 9.57 -36.29
N GLU A 295 -48.10 10.82 -35.93
CA GLU A 295 -48.86 11.99 -36.38
C GLU A 295 -48.84 12.13 -37.91
N VAL A 296 -47.66 11.93 -38.53
CA VAL A 296 -47.53 11.94 -40.00
C VAL A 296 -48.34 10.80 -40.65
N GLU A 297 -48.33 9.60 -40.07
CA GLU A 297 -49.13 8.48 -40.57
C GLU A 297 -50.64 8.75 -40.46
N VAL A 298 -51.10 9.28 -39.32
CA VAL A 298 -52.49 9.67 -39.12
C VAL A 298 -52.91 10.71 -40.15
N GLN A 299 -52.05 11.69 -40.45
CA GLN A 299 -52.35 12.69 -41.48
C GLN A 299 -52.52 12.05 -42.87
N LYS A 300 -51.62 11.13 -43.26
CA LYS A 300 -51.74 10.38 -44.52
C LYS A 300 -53.00 9.52 -44.59
N LEU A 301 -53.40 8.91 -43.47
CA LEU A 301 -54.62 8.10 -43.40
C LEU A 301 -55.87 8.96 -43.51
N ARG A 302 -55.88 10.16 -42.94
CA ARG A 302 -56.97 11.13 -43.11
C ARG A 302 -57.13 11.58 -44.57
N GLU A 303 -56.02 11.84 -45.26
CA GLU A 303 -56.04 12.18 -46.70
C GLU A 303 -56.64 11.03 -47.52
N LYS A 304 -56.17 9.79 -47.32
CA LYS A 304 -56.72 8.59 -47.98
C LYS A 304 -58.21 8.36 -47.68
N LEU A 305 -58.64 8.66 -46.45
CA LEU A 305 -60.05 8.57 -46.08
C LEU A 305 -60.88 9.58 -46.88
N SER A 306 -60.39 10.82 -47.01
CA SER A 306 -61.05 11.85 -47.80
C SER A 306 -61.16 11.48 -49.28
N ASP A 307 -60.11 10.87 -49.86
CA ASP A 307 -60.14 10.34 -51.24
C ASP A 307 -61.18 9.23 -51.38
N ALA A 308 -61.23 8.30 -50.42
CA ALA A 308 -62.19 7.19 -50.43
C ALA A 308 -63.63 7.69 -50.32
N GLU A 309 -63.89 8.70 -49.48
CA GLU A 309 -65.19 9.37 -49.36
C GLU A 309 -65.57 10.03 -50.70
N PHE A 310 -64.64 10.74 -51.34
CA PHE A 310 -64.86 11.34 -52.66
C PHE A 310 -65.23 10.30 -53.73
N TYR A 311 -64.45 9.22 -53.84
CA TYR A 311 -64.74 8.15 -54.82
C TYR A 311 -66.05 7.44 -54.53
N LYS A 312 -66.40 7.24 -53.25
CA LYS A 312 -67.69 6.66 -52.86
C LYS A 312 -68.84 7.53 -53.36
N THR A 313 -68.83 8.83 -53.08
CA THR A 313 -69.85 9.77 -53.57
C THR A 313 -69.93 9.75 -55.09
N ARG A 314 -68.79 9.76 -55.79
CA ARG A 314 -68.75 9.70 -57.26
C ARG A 314 -69.37 8.41 -57.82
N VAL A 315 -69.14 7.28 -57.18
CA VAL A 315 -69.74 6.00 -57.56
C VAL A 315 -71.25 5.99 -57.31
N GLU A 316 -71.71 6.59 -56.21
CA GLU A 316 -73.13 6.74 -55.90
C GLU A 316 -73.83 7.61 -56.96
N GLU A 317 -73.26 8.77 -57.32
CA GLU A 317 -73.74 9.62 -58.42
C GLU A 317 -73.85 8.85 -59.75
N LEU A 318 -72.77 8.16 -60.17
CA LEU A 318 -72.76 7.40 -61.42
C LEU A 318 -73.77 6.25 -61.43
N ARG A 319 -74.05 5.64 -60.27
CA ARG A 319 -75.10 4.61 -60.14
C ARG A 319 -76.50 5.20 -60.28
N GLU A 320 -76.72 6.42 -59.79
CA GLU A 320 -77.98 7.13 -59.94
C GLU A 320 -78.19 7.58 -61.40
N ASP A 321 -77.17 8.16 -62.04
CA ASP A 321 -77.18 8.51 -63.47
C ASP A 321 -77.47 7.29 -64.35
N ASN A 322 -76.82 6.14 -64.10
CA ASN A 322 -77.11 4.92 -64.87
C ASN A 322 -78.53 4.40 -64.65
N ARG A 323 -79.09 4.56 -63.45
CA ARG A 323 -80.45 4.13 -63.13
C ARG A 323 -81.49 4.98 -63.87
N THR A 324 -81.33 6.30 -63.83
CA THR A 324 -82.19 7.24 -64.56
C THR A 324 -82.13 7.02 -66.08
N LEU A 325 -80.95 6.72 -66.63
CA LEU A 325 -80.79 6.35 -68.04
C LEU A 325 -81.49 5.04 -68.43
N LEU A 326 -81.57 4.07 -67.52
CA LEU A 326 -82.31 2.82 -67.74
C LEU A 326 -83.83 3.03 -67.62
N GLU A 327 -84.28 3.92 -66.74
CA GLU A 327 -85.70 4.27 -66.57
C GLU A 327 -86.25 5.14 -67.72
N THR A 328 -85.37 5.79 -68.49
CA THR A 328 -85.74 6.68 -69.62
C THR A 328 -85.61 6.03 -71.00
N LYS A 329 -85.34 4.72 -71.07
CA LYS A 329 -85.34 3.90 -72.30
C LYS A 329 -86.59 3.05 -72.41
#